data_AF-A0A7J9CFV3-F1
#
_entry.id   AF-A0A7J9CFV3-F1
#
_cell.length_a   1.000
_cell.length_b   1.000
_cell.length_c   1.000
_cell.angle_alpha   90.00
_cell.angle_beta   90.00
_cell.angle_gamma   90.00
#
_symmetry.space_group_name_H-M   'P 1'
#
loop_
_entity.id
_entity.type
_entity.pdbx_description
1 polymer ?
#
loop_
_entity_poly.entity_id
_entity_poly.type
_entity_poly.pdbx_seq_one_letter_code
_entity_poly.pdbx_strand_id
1 'polypeptide(L)'
;MTMNPELAKLGSSLSVPSVQELAKKPLKEVPPRYVRTDEDSPIISHSNPLPQVPVIDMQKLSSQQELEKLHYACKGWGFFQ
;
A
#
# COMPACT_ATOMS: atom_id res chain seq x y z
N MET A 1 -31.56 -3.68 -36.42
CA MET A 1 -31.36 -2.83 -35.23
C MET A 1 -29.89 -2.92 -34.85
N THR A 2 -29.10 -1.93 -35.24
CA THR A 2 -27.66 -1.87 -34.95
C THR A 2 -27.46 -1.40 -33.52
N MET A 3 -26.85 -2.23 -32.67
CA MET A 3 -26.56 -1.89 -31.27
C MET A 3 -25.46 -0.83 -31.20
N ASN A 4 -25.72 0.28 -30.50
CA ASN A 4 -24.76 1.36 -30.28
C ASN A 4 -23.61 0.89 -29.36
N PRO A 5 -22.33 0.92 -29.82
CA PRO A 5 -21.19 0.47 -29.02
C PRO A 5 -20.90 1.34 -27.77
N GLU A 6 -21.44 2.56 -27.68
CA GLU A 6 -21.24 3.42 -26.50
C GLU A 6 -21.95 2.91 -25.24
N LEU A 7 -23.11 2.25 -25.38
CA LEU A 7 -23.89 1.78 -24.23
C LEU A 7 -23.21 0.62 -23.50
N ALA A 8 -22.32 -0.13 -24.17
CA ALA A 8 -21.59 -1.27 -23.62
C ALA A 8 -20.42 -0.88 -22.68
N LYS A 9 -20.13 0.42 -22.56
CA LYS A 9 -18.92 0.92 -21.86
C LYS A 9 -19.19 1.41 -20.43
N LEU A 10 -20.46 1.58 -20.04
CA LEU A 10 -20.83 2.04 -18.71
C LEU A 10 -20.80 0.88 -17.71
N GLY A 11 -19.75 0.82 -16.88
CA GLY A 11 -19.55 -0.23 -15.87
C GLY A 11 -18.53 -1.33 -16.24
N SER A 12 -17.87 -1.21 -17.39
CA SER A 12 -16.79 -2.14 -17.76
C SER A 12 -15.49 -1.85 -17.00
N SER A 13 -14.84 -2.89 -16.46
CA SER A 13 -13.50 -2.77 -15.89
C SER A 13 -12.45 -2.99 -16.98
N LEU A 14 -11.33 -2.28 -16.90
CA LEU A 14 -10.17 -2.58 -17.73
C LEU A 14 -9.56 -3.89 -17.22
N SER A 15 -9.41 -4.88 -18.10
CA SER A 15 -8.65 -6.09 -17.77
C SER A 15 -7.22 -5.70 -17.42
N VAL A 16 -6.80 -5.96 -16.18
CA VAL A 16 -5.43 -5.71 -15.71
C VAL A 16 -4.70 -7.04 -15.66
N PRO A 17 -3.56 -7.19 -16.37
CA PRO A 17 -2.77 -8.41 -16.31
C PRO A 17 -2.23 -8.66 -14.90
N SER A 18 -2.08 -9.94 -14.54
CA SER A 18 -1.41 -10.33 -13.29
C SER A 18 0.02 -9.83 -13.29
N VAL A 19 0.36 -9.00 -12.30
CA VAL A 19 1.73 -8.49 -12.10
C VAL A 19 2.70 -9.63 -11.80
N GLN A 20 2.23 -10.69 -11.13
CA GLN A 20 3.04 -11.87 -10.87
C GLN A 20 3.44 -12.60 -12.17
N GLU A 21 2.52 -12.72 -13.13
CA GLU A 21 2.83 -13.31 -14.44
C GLU A 21 3.69 -12.37 -15.30
N LEU A 22 3.52 -11.06 -15.18
CA LEU A 22 4.39 -10.09 -15.84
C LEU A 22 5.83 -10.17 -15.33
N ALA A 23 6.03 -10.35 -14.02
CA ALA A 23 7.36 -10.44 -13.41
C ALA A 23 8.16 -11.67 -13.87
N LYS A 24 7.49 -12.73 -14.34
CA LYS A 24 8.15 -13.92 -14.90
C LYS A 24 8.72 -13.67 -16.30
N LYS A 25 8.29 -12.61 -16.99
CA LYS A 25 8.76 -12.27 -18.33
C LYS A 25 10.04 -11.44 -18.25
N PRO A 26 10.96 -11.54 -19.23
CA PRO A 26 12.18 -10.74 -19.27
C PRO A 26 11.89 -9.31 -19.74
N LEU A 27 11.10 -8.55 -18.96
CA LEU A 27 10.80 -7.15 -19.25
C LEU A 27 12.03 -6.29 -18.93
N LYS A 28 12.43 -5.44 -19.88
CA LYS A 28 13.53 -4.48 -19.69
C LYS A 28 13.11 -3.25 -18.90
N GLU A 29 11.82 -2.91 -18.98
CA GLU A 29 11.26 -1.68 -18.42
C GLU A 29 9.88 -1.96 -17.79
N VAL A 30 9.54 -1.18 -16.77
CA VAL A 30 8.22 -1.24 -16.12
C VAL A 30 7.17 -0.70 -17.09
N PRO A 31 6.04 -1.40 -17.30
CA PRO A 31 5.00 -0.90 -18.19
C PRO A 31 4.47 0.48 -17.75
N PRO A 32 4.22 1.42 -18.67
CA PRO A 32 3.84 2.81 -18.34
C PRO A 32 2.64 2.94 -17.39
N ARG A 33 1.71 1.98 -17.39
CA ARG A 33 0.55 1.95 -16.50
C ARG A 33 0.91 1.85 -15.00
N TYR A 34 2.09 1.33 -14.66
CA TYR A 34 2.55 1.21 -13.28
C TYR A 34 3.55 2.30 -12.87
N VAL A 35 3.92 3.18 -13.80
CA VAL A 35 4.80 4.32 -13.52
C VAL A 35 3.97 5.39 -12.81
N ARG A 36 4.43 5.81 -11.63
CA ARG A 36 3.82 6.91 -10.87
C ARG A 36 4.60 8.19 -11.17
N THR A 37 3.98 9.10 -11.90
CA THR A 37 4.56 10.43 -12.21
C THR A 37 4.21 11.49 -11.17
N ASP A 38 3.21 11.20 -10.34
CA ASP A 38 2.56 12.18 -9.47
C ASP A 38 3.01 12.06 -8.01
N GLU A 39 4.00 11.22 -7.71
CA GLU A 39 4.57 11.18 -6.36
C GLU A 39 5.36 12.47 -6.12
N ASP A 40 4.88 13.25 -5.15
CA ASP A 40 5.69 14.23 -4.44
C ASP A 40 7.03 13.56 -4.08
N SER A 41 8.12 14.32 -4.26
CA SER A 41 9.52 13.96 -4.03
C SER A 41 9.70 12.66 -3.23
N PRO A 42 10.50 11.69 -3.72
CA PRO A 42 10.67 10.40 -3.06
C PRO A 42 10.89 10.63 -1.56
N ILE A 43 10.19 9.88 -0.72
CA ILE A 43 10.45 9.84 0.72
C ILE A 43 11.86 9.27 0.87
N ILE A 44 12.86 10.11 0.68
CA ILE A 44 14.26 9.78 0.81
C ILE A 44 14.40 9.41 2.28
N SER A 45 14.66 8.13 2.54
CA SER A 45 15.11 7.67 3.83
C SER A 45 16.46 8.34 4.11
N HIS A 46 16.39 9.56 4.63
CA HIS A 46 17.56 10.26 5.15
C HIS A 46 18.24 9.35 6.18
N SER A 47 19.54 9.51 6.33
CA SER A 47 20.47 8.78 7.21
C SER A 47 20.11 8.69 8.70
N ASN A 48 18.92 9.16 9.09
CA ASN A 48 18.38 9.00 10.43
C ASN A 48 17.59 7.68 10.48
N PRO A 49 17.70 6.90 11.57
CA PRO A 49 16.84 5.73 11.73
C PRO A 49 15.38 6.18 11.60
N LEU A 50 14.64 5.55 10.68
CA LEU A 50 13.21 5.77 10.57
C LEU A 50 12.60 5.49 11.95
N PRO A 51 11.59 6.27 12.38
CA PRO A 51 10.93 5.99 13.63
C PRO A 51 10.37 4.56 13.54
N GLN A 52 10.66 3.74 14.55
CA GLN A 52 10.24 2.34 14.57
C GLN A 52 8.77 2.25 14.97
N VAL A 53 7.99 1.51 14.19
CA VAL A 53 6.59 1.20 14.49
C VAL A 53 6.49 0.51 15.85
N PRO A 54 5.58 0.92 16.75
CA PRO A 54 5.39 0.27 18.04
C PRO A 54 5.02 -1.21 17.87
N VAL A 55 5.62 -2.09 18.66
CA VAL A 55 5.31 -3.53 18.70
C VAL A 55 4.54 -3.82 19.99
N ILE A 56 3.37 -4.43 19.93
CA ILE A 56 2.55 -4.71 21.12
C ILE A 56 2.62 -6.20 21.48
N ASP A 57 3.10 -6.50 22.68
CA ASP A 57 3.07 -7.85 23.22
C ASP A 57 1.65 -8.19 23.72
N MET A 58 0.89 -8.86 22.87
CA MET A 58 -0.49 -9.26 23.16
C MET A 58 -0.61 -10.17 24.40
N GLN A 59 0.46 -10.89 24.79
CA GLN A 59 0.45 -11.72 25.99
C GLN A 59 0.52 -10.87 27.26
N LYS A 60 1.08 -9.67 27.18
CA LYS A 60 1.27 -8.75 28.31
C LYS A 60 0.28 -7.58 28.29
N LEU A 61 -0.77 -7.64 27.48
CA LEU A 61 -1.69 -6.51 27.30
C LEU A 61 -2.44 -6.12 28.58
N SER A 62 -2.56 -7.03 29.55
CA SER A 62 -3.11 -6.73 30.88
C SER A 62 -2.17 -5.93 31.78
N SER A 63 -0.89 -5.80 31.41
CA SER A 63 0.07 -4.95 32.11
C SER A 63 -0.15 -3.49 31.75
N GLN A 64 -0.04 -2.61 32.74
CA GLN A 64 -0.19 -1.17 32.55
C GLN A 64 0.78 -0.62 31.48
N GLN A 65 2.02 -1.11 31.50
CA GLN A 65 3.05 -0.70 30.54
C GLN A 65 2.65 -1.00 29.10
N GLU A 66 2.14 -2.19 28.82
CA GLU A 66 1.78 -2.59 27.46
C GLU A 66 0.49 -1.92 26.98
N LEU A 67 -0.45 -1.67 27.91
CA LEU A 67 -1.67 -0.93 27.62
C LEU A 67 -1.37 0.56 27.29
N GLU A 68 -0.44 1.19 28.01
CA GLU A 68 0.03 2.54 27.72
C GLU A 68 0.72 2.63 26.36
N LYS A 69 1.54 1.62 26.03
CA LYS A 69 2.18 1.50 24.72
C LYS A 69 1.16 1.39 23.58
N LEU A 70 0.11 0.58 23.77
CA LEU A 70 -1.00 0.48 22.82
C LEU A 70 -1.73 1.83 22.67
N HIS A 71 -2.03 2.52 23.77
CA HIS A 71 -2.67 3.84 23.71
C HIS A 71 -1.82 4.84 22.92
N TYR A 72 -0.51 4.88 23.18
CA TYR A 72 0.43 5.72 22.45
C TYR A 72 0.48 5.38 20.96
N ALA A 73 0.50 4.09 20.60
CA ALA A 73 0.50 3.66 19.21
C ALA A 73 -0.79 4.08 18.49
N CYS A 74 -1.95 3.84 19.08
CA CYS A 74 -3.24 4.23 18.50
C CYS A 74 -3.34 5.75 18.27
N LYS A 75 -2.82 6.56 19.21
CA LYS A 75 -2.94 8.02 19.14
C LYS A 75 -1.86 8.68 18.27
N GLY A 76 -0.61 8.25 18.41
CA GLY A 76 0.55 8.88 17.77
C GLY A 76 0.87 8.30 16.40
N TRP A 77 0.56 7.02 16.18
CA TRP A 77 0.93 6.30 14.96
C TRP A 77 -0.26 5.92 14.09
N GLY A 78 -1.36 5.48 14.70
CA GLY A 78 -2.48 4.85 13.99
C GLY A 78 -2.15 3.44 13.45
N PHE A 79 -0.95 2.92 13.75
CA PHE A 79 -0.49 1.59 13.36
C PHE A 79 0.49 1.02 14.41
N PHE A 80 0.51 -0.30 14.55
CA PHE A 80 1.44 -1.06 15.40
C PHE A 80 1.58 -2.50 14.87
N GLN A 81 2.60 -3.22 15.33
CA GLN A 81 2.83 -4.63 15.04
C GLN A 81 2.39 -5.52 16.19
#